data_AF-A0A0R0H169-F1
#
_entry.id   AF-A0A0R0H169-F1
#
_cell.length_a   1.000
_cell.length_b   1.000
_cell.length_c   1.000
_cell.angle_alpha   90.00
_cell.angle_beta   90.00
_cell.angle_gamma   90.00
#
_symmetry.space_group_name_H-M   'P 1'
#
loop_
_entity.id
_entity.type
_entity.pdbx_description
1 polymer ?
#
loop_
_entity_poly.entity_id
_entity_poly.type
_entity_poly.pdbx_seq_one_letter_code
_entity_poly.pdbx_strand_id
1 'polypeptide(L)'
;MAVVVEQVHIVYMGERMNQSEQQLVEDSHLDILSRILRSKGAARRSIQYSYKHGFSGFVAVLSQSHAKLIAGISQLCQYESQRNFCVCSGGNSSPYPQTVINTAPWLITVSARTIDREFPSRIIMGNNQTLQGQSLYTGKDLSKFYRIVFGEDIAASDADEKSARSCNSGSLNATLAKGKAILCFQSRSQRSATVAIRIRTVTEVGGAGLIFAQFPTKDVDTSWSKPCVQVDFITGTTILSYMEATRNPVIKFSKTKTVVGQQLSPEVAFFFSRGPSSLSPSVLKPDIAAPGVNILAAWSPASSARLVSDAANEDESDLHPLNFNIESGTSICHAPT
;
A
#
# COMPACT_ATOMS: atom_id res chain seq x y z
N MET A 1 19.83 -32.72 -33.84
CA MET A 1 20.43 -31.44 -33.41
C MET A 1 19.39 -30.66 -32.64
N ALA A 2 19.58 -30.43 -31.33
CA ALA A 2 18.75 -29.45 -30.61
C ALA A 2 19.22 -28.05 -31.03
N VAL A 3 18.33 -27.25 -31.60
CA VAL A 3 18.63 -25.85 -31.95
C VAL A 3 18.72 -25.07 -30.64
N VAL A 4 19.90 -24.55 -30.31
CA VAL A 4 20.07 -23.64 -29.18
C VAL A 4 19.49 -22.30 -29.61
N VAL A 5 18.34 -21.94 -29.03
CA VAL A 5 17.71 -20.64 -29.26
C VAL A 5 18.44 -19.61 -28.41
N GLU A 6 19.06 -18.62 -29.07
CA GLU A 6 19.62 -17.45 -28.42
C GLU A 6 18.66 -16.26 -28.57
N GLN A 7 18.50 -15.49 -27.50
CA GLN A 7 17.64 -14.31 -27.47
C GLN A 7 18.43 -13.09 -26.98
N VAL A 8 17.98 -11.90 -27.38
CA VAL A 8 18.53 -10.64 -26.87
C VAL A 8 18.07 -10.44 -25.43
N HIS A 9 19.00 -10.13 -24.53
CA HIS A 9 18.74 -9.86 -23.12
C HIS A 9 19.34 -8.52 -22.73
N ILE A 10 18.67 -7.80 -21.81
CA ILE A 10 19.20 -6.58 -21.20
C ILE A 10 19.58 -6.90 -19.75
N VAL A 11 20.83 -6.63 -19.40
CA VAL A 11 21.39 -6.84 -18.06
C VAL A 11 21.53 -5.49 -17.38
N TYR A 12 20.81 -5.31 -16.26
CA TYR A 12 20.90 -4.11 -15.44
C TYR A 12 21.82 -4.36 -14.25
N MET A 13 22.86 -3.53 -14.11
CA MET A 13 23.83 -3.67 -13.03
C MET A 13 23.81 -2.50 -12.02
N GLY A 14 22.92 -1.52 -12.20
CA GLY A 14 22.80 -0.38 -11.28
C GLY A 14 23.85 0.71 -11.49
N GLU A 15 24.19 1.43 -10.42
CA GLU A 15 24.99 2.65 -10.43
C GLU A 15 26.44 2.30 -10.74
N ARG A 16 27.09 3.17 -11.51
CA ARG A 16 28.52 3.08 -11.73
C ARG A 16 29.24 3.42 -10.44
N MET A 17 30.06 2.50 -9.92
CA MET A 17 30.88 2.78 -8.74
C MET A 17 31.85 3.96 -8.96
N ASN A 18 32.35 4.16 -10.20
CA ASN A 18 33.24 5.27 -10.55
C ASN A 18 32.74 6.05 -11.78
N GLN A 19 32.51 7.36 -11.62
CA GLN A 19 31.98 8.25 -12.69
C GLN A 19 33.01 8.57 -13.80
N SER A 20 34.31 8.45 -13.51
CA SER A 20 35.40 8.93 -14.38
C SER A 20 35.85 7.95 -15.48
N GLU A 21 35.48 6.68 -15.43
CA GLU A 21 36.11 5.66 -16.29
C GLU A 21 35.09 4.84 -17.10
N GLN A 22 34.54 5.47 -18.16
CA GLN A 22 33.55 4.84 -19.05
C GLN A 22 34.06 3.55 -19.72
N GLN A 23 35.35 3.51 -20.03
CA GLN A 23 36.00 2.39 -20.71
C GLN A 23 36.11 1.16 -19.79
N LEU A 24 36.35 1.37 -18.49
CA LEU A 24 36.38 0.28 -17.50
C LEU A 24 35.01 -0.38 -17.31
N VAL A 25 33.91 0.37 -17.48
CA VAL A 25 32.56 -0.19 -17.43
C VAL A 25 32.33 -1.17 -18.59
N GLU A 26 32.75 -0.79 -19.80
CA GLU A 26 32.65 -1.64 -20.98
C GLU A 26 33.56 -2.89 -20.88
N ASP A 27 34.78 -2.73 -20.37
CA ASP A 27 35.68 -3.86 -20.10
C ASP A 27 35.13 -4.80 -19.02
N SER A 28 34.48 -4.27 -17.98
CA SER A 28 33.80 -5.04 -16.94
C SER A 28 32.65 -5.87 -17.50
N HIS A 29 31.82 -5.28 -18.37
CA HIS A 29 30.73 -6.00 -19.05
C HIS A 29 31.27 -7.17 -19.90
N LEU A 30 32.37 -6.93 -20.63
CA LEU A 30 33.04 -7.97 -21.41
C LEU A 30 33.67 -9.05 -20.51
N ASP A 31 34.23 -8.71 -19.35
CA ASP A 31 34.77 -9.69 -18.39
C ASP A 31 33.66 -10.61 -17.88
N ILE A 32 32.52 -10.05 -17.46
CA ILE A 32 31.34 -10.79 -16.99
C ILE A 32 30.84 -11.75 -18.07
N LEU A 33 30.62 -11.25 -19.29
CA LEU A 33 30.20 -12.09 -20.42
C LEU A 33 31.25 -13.17 -20.74
N SER A 34 32.53 -12.86 -20.65
CA SER A 34 33.60 -13.82 -20.94
C SER A 34 33.66 -14.96 -19.93
N ARG A 35 33.34 -14.71 -18.65
CA ARG A 35 33.22 -15.75 -17.62
C ARG A 35 32.06 -16.69 -17.88
N ILE A 36 30.93 -16.14 -18.36
CA ILE A 36 29.69 -16.91 -18.54
C ILE A 36 29.69 -17.69 -19.85
N LEU A 37 30.15 -17.06 -20.93
CA LEU A 37 30.31 -17.69 -22.25
C LEU A 37 31.62 -18.49 -22.36
N ARG A 38 32.48 -18.43 -21.34
CA ARG A 38 33.81 -19.07 -21.27
C ARG A 38 34.73 -18.69 -22.43
N SER A 39 34.48 -17.56 -23.10
CA SER A 39 35.24 -17.11 -24.26
C SER A 39 35.13 -15.59 -24.44
N LYS A 40 36.28 -14.89 -24.42
CA LYS A 40 36.34 -13.44 -24.73
C LYS A 40 35.85 -13.13 -26.14
N GLY A 41 36.13 -14.01 -27.10
CA GLY A 41 35.65 -13.87 -28.47
C GLY A 41 34.13 -14.01 -28.59
N ALA A 42 33.54 -14.95 -27.83
CA ALA A 42 32.08 -15.07 -27.77
C ALA A 42 31.44 -13.86 -27.08
N ALA A 43 32.02 -13.37 -25.97
CA ALA A 43 31.56 -12.17 -25.27
C ALA A 43 31.47 -10.93 -26.16
N ARG A 44 32.53 -10.67 -26.96
CA ARG A 44 32.55 -9.56 -27.92
C ARG A 44 31.54 -9.70 -29.05
N ARG A 45 31.18 -10.94 -29.44
CA ARG A 45 30.15 -11.18 -30.47
C ARG A 45 28.73 -11.15 -29.92
N SER A 46 28.56 -11.52 -28.65
CA SER A 46 27.26 -11.53 -28.00
C SER A 46 26.80 -10.13 -27.58
N ILE A 47 27.72 -9.27 -27.14
CA ILE A 47 27.35 -7.92 -26.67
C ILE A 47 26.90 -7.07 -27.86
N GLN A 48 25.70 -6.51 -27.77
CA GLN A 48 25.14 -5.60 -28.78
C GLN A 48 25.30 -4.13 -28.37
N TYR A 49 25.19 -3.84 -27.07
CA TYR A 49 25.29 -2.48 -26.56
C TYR A 49 25.78 -2.47 -25.11
N SER A 50 26.53 -1.44 -24.73
CA SER A 50 27.07 -1.25 -23.38
C SER A 50 26.58 0.09 -22.83
N TYR A 51 25.72 0.05 -21.81
CA TYR A 51 25.24 1.25 -21.11
C TYR A 51 26.32 1.72 -20.13
N LYS A 52 26.87 2.91 -20.38
CA LYS A 52 27.99 3.48 -19.61
C LYS A 52 27.80 4.93 -19.16
N HIS A 53 26.69 5.56 -19.51
CA HIS A 53 26.40 6.97 -19.20
C HIS A 53 25.19 7.03 -18.25
N GLY A 54 25.43 7.02 -16.94
CA GLY A 54 24.40 7.11 -15.89
C GLY A 54 24.26 5.84 -15.04
N PHE A 55 24.23 4.66 -15.68
CA PHE A 55 24.19 3.35 -15.04
C PHE A 55 25.11 2.36 -15.75
N SER A 56 25.36 1.21 -15.14
CA SER A 56 26.07 0.06 -15.69
C SER A 56 25.06 -0.99 -16.14
N GLY A 57 25.28 -1.54 -17.32
CA GLY A 57 24.47 -2.62 -17.87
C GLY A 57 24.79 -2.83 -19.35
N PHE A 58 24.30 -3.90 -19.94
CA PHE A 58 24.57 -4.20 -21.34
C PHE A 58 23.43 -5.00 -21.98
N VAL A 59 23.37 -4.95 -23.30
CA VAL A 59 22.52 -5.80 -24.13
C VAL A 59 23.38 -6.90 -24.71
N ALA A 60 22.99 -8.16 -24.55
CA ALA A 60 23.71 -9.30 -25.11
C ALA A 60 22.79 -10.39 -25.63
N VAL A 61 23.22 -11.08 -26.70
CA VAL A 61 22.59 -12.31 -27.21
C VAL A 61 23.04 -13.48 -26.36
N LEU A 62 22.10 -14.17 -25.72
CA LEU A 62 22.37 -15.24 -24.76
C LEU A 62 21.39 -16.40 -24.95
N SER A 63 21.87 -17.61 -24.73
CA SER A 63 21.00 -18.78 -24.53
C SER A 63 20.29 -18.67 -23.18
N GLN A 64 19.15 -19.37 -23.02
CA GLN A 64 18.43 -19.41 -21.74
C GLN A 64 19.31 -19.88 -20.57
N SER A 65 20.27 -20.77 -20.82
CA SER A 65 21.21 -21.25 -19.80
C SER A 65 22.19 -20.17 -19.35
N HIS A 66 22.70 -19.37 -20.30
CA HIS A 66 23.60 -18.25 -20.00
C HIS A 66 22.84 -17.11 -19.29
N ALA A 67 21.61 -16.82 -19.71
CA ALA A 67 20.76 -15.81 -19.08
C ALA A 67 20.48 -16.16 -17.60
N LYS A 68 20.18 -17.43 -17.30
CA LYS A 68 20.01 -17.91 -15.91
C LYS A 68 21.26 -17.73 -15.05
N LEU A 69 22.45 -17.92 -15.63
CA LEU A 69 23.72 -17.70 -14.91
C LEU A 69 23.93 -16.21 -14.58
N ILE A 70 23.63 -15.30 -15.51
CA ILE A 70 23.73 -13.85 -15.24
C ILE A 70 22.68 -13.40 -14.22
N ALA A 71 21.47 -13.97 -14.24
CA ALA A 71 20.40 -13.60 -13.31
C ALA A 71 20.76 -13.88 -11.84
N GLY A 72 21.70 -14.79 -11.58
CA GLY A 72 22.26 -15.02 -10.25
C GLY A 72 23.26 -13.95 -9.78
N ILE A 73 23.77 -13.10 -10.68
CA ILE A 73 24.80 -12.09 -10.41
C ILE A 73 24.20 -10.67 -10.40
N SER A 74 23.14 -10.43 -11.17
CA SER A 74 22.56 -9.11 -11.40
C SER A 74 21.06 -9.20 -11.71
N GLN A 75 20.35 -8.07 -11.73
CA GLN A 75 18.96 -8.04 -12.17
C GLN A 75 18.90 -8.23 -13.68
N LEU A 76 18.53 -9.43 -14.12
CA LEU A 76 18.24 -9.70 -15.52
C LEU A 76 16.79 -9.38 -15.84
N CYS A 77 16.57 -8.53 -16.85
CA CYS A 77 15.29 -8.48 -17.53
C CYS A 77 15.44 -9.24 -18.85
N GLN A 78 14.73 -10.35 -18.99
CA GLN A 78 14.55 -10.98 -20.30
C GLN A 78 13.63 -10.07 -21.10
N TYR A 79 14.19 -9.34 -22.07
CA TYR A 79 13.42 -8.53 -23.01
C TYR A 79 13.35 -9.30 -24.32
N GLU A 80 12.28 -10.05 -24.51
CA GLU A 80 11.99 -10.62 -25.82
C GLU A 80 11.70 -9.45 -26.77
N SER A 81 12.53 -9.32 -27.80
CA SER A 81 12.46 -8.28 -28.83
C SER A 81 11.09 -8.27 -29.53
N GLN A 82 10.11 -7.61 -28.93
CA GLN A 82 8.92 -7.06 -29.58
C GLN A 82 8.61 -5.73 -28.91
N ARG A 83 8.20 -4.73 -29.71
CA ARG A 83 8.04 -3.29 -29.43
C ARG A 83 7.07 -2.93 -28.28
N ASN A 84 7.25 -3.51 -27.11
CA ASN A 84 6.34 -3.45 -25.99
C ASN A 84 7.00 -2.64 -24.87
N PHE A 85 6.33 -1.57 -24.45
CA PHE A 85 6.72 -0.84 -23.24
C PHE A 85 6.24 -1.63 -22.01
N CYS A 86 7.06 -1.70 -20.96
CA CYS A 86 6.70 -2.32 -19.70
C CYS A 86 6.39 -1.22 -18.67
N VAL A 87 5.20 -1.29 -18.07
CA VAL A 87 4.75 -0.37 -17.01
C VAL A 87 4.71 -1.15 -15.69
N CYS A 88 5.39 -0.63 -14.67
CA CYS A 88 5.52 -1.28 -13.37
C CYS A 88 5.11 -0.32 -12.24
N SER A 89 4.54 -0.87 -11.16
CA SER A 89 4.27 -0.10 -9.94
C SER A 89 5.55 0.30 -9.21
N GLY A 90 5.64 1.53 -8.68
CA GLY A 90 6.80 2.01 -7.93
C GLY A 90 6.98 1.44 -6.52
N GLY A 91 5.95 0.78 -5.97
CA GLY A 91 5.93 0.23 -4.62
C GLY A 91 5.16 1.08 -3.60
N ASN A 92 4.84 0.49 -2.45
CA ASN A 92 4.00 1.09 -1.40
C ASN A 92 4.76 1.19 -0.03
N SER A 93 6.04 1.57 -0.04
CA SER A 93 6.92 1.52 1.15
C SER A 93 7.37 2.88 1.69
N SER A 94 6.66 3.95 1.32
CA SER A 94 6.78 5.31 1.89
C SER A 94 6.57 5.32 3.43
N PRO A 95 6.98 6.37 4.19
CA PRO A 95 7.41 7.71 3.78
C PRO A 95 8.91 7.88 3.48
N TYR A 96 9.72 6.85 3.70
CA TYR A 96 11.18 6.99 3.60
C TYR A 96 11.64 7.21 2.15
N PRO A 97 12.67 8.05 1.94
CA PRO A 97 13.32 8.17 0.63
C PRO A 97 13.94 6.82 0.20
N GLN A 98 14.23 6.69 -1.09
CA GLN A 98 14.92 5.51 -1.67
C GLN A 98 14.19 4.17 -1.48
N THR A 99 12.86 4.22 -1.43
CA THR A 99 12.00 3.04 -1.30
C THR A 99 11.42 2.57 -2.62
N VAL A 100 11.66 3.32 -3.71
CA VAL A 100 11.14 3.00 -5.05
C VAL A 100 11.79 1.72 -5.59
N ILE A 101 10.95 0.82 -6.09
CA ILE A 101 11.33 -0.41 -6.78
C ILE A 101 11.07 -0.28 -8.28
N ASN A 102 11.46 -1.30 -9.06
CA ASN A 102 11.32 -1.30 -10.52
C ASN A 102 12.05 -0.11 -11.16
N THR A 103 13.29 0.12 -10.77
CA THR A 103 14.06 1.33 -11.11
C THR A 103 14.87 1.23 -12.40
N ALA A 104 14.74 0.12 -13.13
CA ALA A 104 15.45 -0.07 -14.38
C ALA A 104 15.05 1.03 -15.41
N PRO A 105 16.01 1.60 -16.16
CA PRO A 105 15.76 2.76 -17.03
C PRO A 105 14.77 2.53 -18.17
N TRP A 106 14.54 1.28 -18.57
CA TRP A 106 13.59 0.89 -19.62
C TRP A 106 12.17 0.56 -19.11
N LEU A 107 11.94 0.62 -17.80
CA LEU A 107 10.61 0.47 -17.21
C LEU A 107 9.96 1.85 -17.04
N ILE A 108 8.65 1.95 -17.27
CA ILE A 108 7.84 3.09 -16.82
C ILE A 108 7.34 2.75 -15.42
N THR A 109 7.90 3.40 -14.41
CA THR A 109 7.61 3.22 -13.01
C THR A 109 6.53 4.21 -12.58
N VAL A 110 5.36 3.70 -12.23
CA VAL A 110 4.18 4.50 -11.92
C VAL A 110 3.96 4.61 -10.41
N SER A 111 3.76 5.83 -9.94
CA SER A 111 3.35 6.14 -8.57
C SER A 111 1.87 6.43 -8.45
N ALA A 112 1.36 6.39 -7.22
CA ALA A 112 -0.05 6.64 -6.92
C ALA A 112 -0.30 8.09 -6.54
N ARG A 113 -1.37 8.65 -7.11
CA ARG A 113 -1.95 9.95 -6.71
C ARG A 113 -3.43 9.79 -6.36
N THR A 114 -3.94 10.72 -5.56
CA THR A 114 -5.36 10.82 -5.23
C THR A 114 -6.19 11.28 -6.43
N ILE A 115 -7.49 11.04 -6.34
CA ILE A 115 -8.50 11.62 -7.22
C ILE A 115 -9.35 12.61 -6.42
N ASP A 116 -10.18 13.40 -7.09
CA ASP A 116 -11.06 14.41 -6.48
C ASP A 116 -12.27 13.81 -5.74
N ARG A 117 -12.20 12.53 -5.34
CA ARG A 117 -13.26 11.77 -4.68
C ARG A 117 -12.88 11.44 -3.24
N GLU A 118 -13.83 11.67 -2.32
CA GLU A 118 -13.72 11.31 -0.91
C GLU A 118 -14.98 10.61 -0.40
N PHE A 119 -14.86 10.00 0.78
CA PHE A 119 -15.93 9.25 1.44
C PHE A 119 -16.18 9.80 2.85
N PRO A 120 -16.63 11.06 2.97
CA PRO A 120 -16.88 11.67 4.27
C PRO A 120 -17.96 10.92 5.05
N SER A 121 -17.67 10.63 6.31
CA SER A 121 -18.60 10.10 7.30
C SER A 121 -18.62 11.00 8.52
N ARG A 122 -19.82 11.32 8.98
CA ARG A 122 -20.03 12.24 10.12
C ARG A 122 -20.17 11.45 11.42
N ILE A 123 -19.50 11.93 12.45
CA ILE A 123 -19.61 11.46 13.83
C ILE A 123 -20.38 12.53 14.59
N ILE A 124 -21.58 12.20 15.04
CA ILE A 124 -22.43 13.11 15.82
C ILE A 124 -22.24 12.76 17.30
N MET A 125 -21.69 13.69 18.07
CA MET A 125 -21.49 13.52 19.51
C MET A 125 -22.76 13.85 20.29
N GLY A 126 -22.89 13.35 21.53
CA GLY A 126 -24.05 13.60 22.38
C GLY A 126 -24.29 15.07 22.74
N ASN A 127 -23.28 15.93 22.61
CA ASN A 127 -23.37 17.38 22.77
C ASN A 127 -23.79 18.14 21.48
N ASN A 128 -24.25 17.41 20.46
CA ASN A 128 -24.68 17.93 19.15
C ASN A 128 -23.57 18.52 18.28
N GLN A 129 -22.31 18.47 18.70
CA GLN A 129 -21.18 18.73 17.80
C GLN A 129 -21.05 17.59 16.80
N THR A 130 -20.72 17.95 15.56
CA THR A 130 -20.54 17.00 14.47
C THR A 130 -19.12 17.12 13.94
N LEU A 131 -18.40 16.01 13.95
CA LEU A 131 -17.06 15.89 13.39
C LEU A 131 -17.12 15.06 12.11
N GLN A 132 -16.12 15.21 11.26
CA GLN A 132 -16.05 14.50 9.97
C GLN A 132 -14.77 13.67 9.92
N GLY A 133 -14.92 12.42 9.53
CA GLY A 133 -13.82 11.53 9.14
C GLY A 133 -14.09 10.92 7.78
N GLN A 134 -13.34 9.87 7.45
CA GLN A 134 -13.48 9.10 6.21
C GLN A 134 -13.88 7.65 6.56
N SER A 135 -14.78 7.05 5.77
CA SER A 135 -15.21 5.67 5.95
C SER A 135 -15.71 5.09 4.64
N LEU A 136 -15.77 3.76 4.51
CA LEU A 136 -16.47 3.09 3.41
C LEU A 136 -17.70 2.31 3.89
N TYR A 137 -18.00 2.33 5.19
CA TYR A 137 -19.12 1.58 5.74
C TYR A 137 -20.46 2.18 5.29
N THR A 138 -21.32 1.33 4.71
CA THR A 138 -22.66 1.69 4.22
C THR A 138 -23.78 0.87 4.85
N GLY A 139 -23.45 0.04 5.85
CA GLY A 139 -24.37 -0.89 6.48
C GLY A 139 -25.50 -0.23 7.29
N LYS A 140 -26.35 -1.08 7.85
CA LYS A 140 -27.52 -0.71 8.68
C LYS A 140 -27.04 -0.28 10.09
N ASP A 141 -27.95 0.22 10.93
CA ASP A 141 -27.71 0.66 12.34
C ASP A 141 -26.91 1.95 12.59
N LEU A 142 -27.02 2.90 11.66
CA LEU A 142 -26.42 4.25 11.78
C LEU A 142 -27.31 5.28 12.50
N SER A 143 -28.49 4.88 12.98
CA SER A 143 -29.40 5.79 13.70
C SER A 143 -29.21 5.76 15.21
N LYS A 144 -28.53 4.75 15.76
CA LYS A 144 -28.38 4.52 17.20
C LYS A 144 -27.18 5.28 17.77
N PHE A 145 -27.34 5.80 18.99
CA PHE A 145 -26.23 6.28 19.79
C PHE A 145 -25.55 5.13 20.53
N TYR A 146 -24.22 5.08 20.43
CA TYR A 146 -23.37 4.14 21.13
C TYR A 146 -22.61 4.87 22.23
N ARG A 147 -22.48 4.24 23.41
CA ARG A 147 -21.48 4.70 24.38
C ARG A 147 -20.11 4.58 23.74
N ILE A 148 -19.26 5.58 23.94
CA ILE A 148 -17.88 5.55 23.46
C ILE A 148 -16.92 5.30 24.62
N VAL A 149 -15.87 4.52 24.37
CA VAL A 149 -14.76 4.25 25.30
C VAL A 149 -13.43 4.42 24.57
N PHE A 150 -12.39 4.79 25.31
CA PHE A 150 -11.06 4.92 24.76
C PHE A 150 -10.34 3.58 24.89
N GLY A 151 -9.63 3.15 23.85
CA GLY A 151 -8.99 1.84 23.80
C GLY A 151 -8.05 1.58 24.99
N GLU A 152 -7.36 2.63 25.45
CA GLU A 152 -6.46 2.55 26.61
C GLU A 152 -7.18 2.21 27.92
N ASP A 153 -8.38 2.79 28.14
CA ASP A 153 -9.18 2.60 29.36
C ASP A 153 -9.79 1.20 29.46
N ILE A 154 -9.76 0.43 28.38
CA ILE A 154 -10.34 -0.91 28.29
C ILE A 154 -9.28 -1.96 27.97
N ALA A 155 -8.02 -1.71 28.35
CA ALA A 155 -6.95 -2.69 28.21
C ALA A 155 -7.32 -4.04 28.85
N ALA A 156 -7.01 -5.13 28.15
CA ALA A 156 -7.07 -6.46 28.74
C ALA A 156 -6.07 -6.60 29.89
N SER A 157 -6.35 -7.48 30.86
CA SER A 157 -5.52 -7.64 32.06
C SER A 157 -4.08 -8.08 31.77
N ASP A 158 -3.86 -8.70 30.61
CA ASP A 158 -2.60 -9.25 30.12
C ASP A 158 -1.97 -8.38 28.99
N ALA A 159 -2.55 -7.22 28.69
CA ALA A 159 -2.09 -6.33 27.64
C ALA A 159 -1.60 -4.99 28.18
N ASP A 160 -0.65 -4.39 27.48
CA ASP A 160 -0.19 -3.04 27.81
C ASP A 160 -1.17 -1.96 27.29
N GLU A 161 -1.29 -0.87 28.04
CA GLU A 161 -2.12 0.29 27.72
C GLU A 161 -1.83 0.88 26.33
N LYS A 162 -0.57 0.84 25.84
CA LYS A 162 -0.21 1.38 24.52
C LYS A 162 -0.73 0.49 23.39
N SER A 163 -0.72 -0.83 23.59
CA SER A 163 -1.33 -1.79 22.69
C SER A 163 -2.85 -1.64 22.65
N ALA A 164 -3.47 -1.40 23.81
CA ALA A 164 -4.92 -1.16 23.91
C ALA A 164 -5.32 0.18 23.25
N ARG A 165 -4.56 1.25 23.50
CA ARG A 165 -4.68 2.56 22.83
C ARG A 165 -4.69 2.43 21.30
N SER A 166 -3.95 1.46 20.77
CA SER A 166 -3.79 1.23 19.33
C SER A 166 -4.69 0.13 18.77
N CYS A 167 -5.62 -0.43 19.57
CA CYS A 167 -6.49 -1.55 19.19
C CYS A 167 -5.67 -2.73 18.58
N ASN A 168 -4.55 -3.10 19.21
CA ASN A 168 -3.79 -4.31 18.86
C ASN A 168 -4.62 -5.58 19.08
N SER A 169 -4.37 -6.61 18.27
CA SER A 169 -5.05 -7.90 18.45
C SER A 169 -4.79 -8.41 19.88
N GLY A 170 -5.86 -8.84 20.56
CA GLY A 170 -5.82 -9.30 21.95
C GLY A 170 -5.64 -8.22 23.02
N SER A 171 -5.55 -6.93 22.68
CA SER A 171 -5.26 -5.90 23.68
C SER A 171 -6.48 -5.30 24.39
N LEU A 172 -7.70 -5.61 23.95
CA LEU A 172 -8.94 -5.01 24.46
C LEU A 172 -9.73 -6.01 25.32
N ASN A 173 -10.28 -5.52 26.43
CA ASN A 173 -11.16 -6.28 27.30
C ASN A 173 -12.56 -6.41 26.70
N ALA A 174 -12.99 -7.63 26.38
CA ALA A 174 -14.28 -7.90 25.74
C ALA A 174 -15.49 -7.40 26.54
N THR A 175 -15.49 -7.56 27.86
CA THR A 175 -16.61 -7.11 28.71
C THR A 175 -16.77 -5.59 28.68
N LEU A 176 -15.66 -4.86 28.65
CA LEU A 176 -15.67 -3.40 28.62
C LEU A 176 -15.95 -2.84 27.22
N ALA A 177 -15.57 -3.57 26.16
CA ALA A 177 -15.78 -3.20 24.76
C ALA A 177 -17.20 -3.48 24.24
N LYS A 178 -17.85 -4.55 24.73
CA LYS A 178 -19.11 -5.07 24.19
C LYS A 178 -20.20 -4.00 24.02
N GLY A 179 -20.68 -3.83 22.79
CA GLY A 179 -21.76 -2.91 22.41
C GLY A 179 -21.39 -1.42 22.44
N LYS A 180 -20.11 -1.08 22.61
CA LYS A 180 -19.61 0.31 22.64
C LYS A 180 -18.81 0.65 21.39
N ALA A 181 -18.82 1.93 21.02
CA ALA A 181 -17.87 2.44 20.03
C ALA A 181 -16.52 2.65 20.71
N ILE A 182 -15.43 2.39 19.97
CA ILE A 182 -14.07 2.44 20.52
C ILE A 182 -13.28 3.52 19.78
N LEU A 183 -12.64 4.41 20.53
CA LEU A 183 -11.66 5.35 20.00
C LEU A 183 -10.26 4.76 20.18
N CYS A 184 -9.50 4.66 19.11
CA CYS A 184 -8.10 4.22 19.14
C CYS A 184 -7.22 5.18 18.33
N PHE A 185 -5.94 5.23 18.68
CA PHE A 185 -4.94 6.09 18.05
C PHE A 185 -3.82 5.23 17.46
N GLN A 186 -3.39 5.55 16.25
CA GLN A 186 -2.20 4.97 15.64
C GLN A 186 -0.99 5.24 16.53
N SER A 187 -0.20 4.20 16.82
CA SER A 187 1.07 4.36 17.52
C SER A 187 2.17 4.84 16.56
N ARG A 188 3.18 5.54 17.09
CA ARG A 188 4.36 5.95 16.28
C ARG A 188 5.10 4.78 15.63
N SER A 189 5.05 3.59 16.22
CA SER A 189 5.72 2.40 15.70
C SER A 189 4.95 1.72 14.55
N GLN A 190 3.66 2.03 14.39
CA GLN A 190 2.84 1.53 13.30
C GLN A 190 3.15 2.32 12.02
N ARG A 191 4.04 1.79 11.19
CA ARG A 191 4.48 2.39 9.89
C ARG A 191 3.33 2.56 8.90
N SER A 192 2.37 1.64 8.95
CA SER A 192 1.09 1.68 8.25
C SER A 192 0.10 1.03 9.21
N ALA A 193 -0.89 1.79 9.66
CA ALA A 193 -1.96 1.21 10.44
C ALA A 193 -2.87 0.45 9.49
N THR A 194 -2.81 -0.88 9.50
CA THR A 194 -3.85 -1.69 8.85
C THR A 194 -5.12 -1.53 9.67
N VAL A 195 -5.91 -0.51 9.38
CA VAL A 195 -7.17 -0.19 10.08
C VAL A 195 -8.12 -1.38 9.99
N ALA A 196 -8.06 -2.15 8.89
CA ALA A 196 -8.75 -3.42 8.73
C ALA A 196 -8.49 -4.43 9.89
N ILE A 197 -7.25 -4.53 10.39
CA ILE A 197 -6.94 -5.39 11.55
C ILE A 197 -7.56 -4.81 12.81
N ARG A 198 -7.57 -3.47 12.95
CA ARG A 198 -8.10 -2.79 14.14
C ARG A 198 -9.60 -2.98 14.26
N ILE A 199 -10.34 -2.80 13.16
CA ILE A 199 -11.77 -3.02 13.17
C ILE A 199 -12.13 -4.50 13.38
N ARG A 200 -11.30 -5.42 12.88
CA ARG A 200 -11.44 -6.85 13.18
C ARG A 200 -11.30 -7.11 14.68
N THR A 201 -10.24 -6.62 15.33
CA THR A 201 -10.08 -6.72 16.79
C THR A 201 -11.30 -6.19 17.53
N VAL A 202 -11.80 -5.00 17.14
CA VAL A 202 -12.99 -4.38 17.75
C VAL A 202 -14.23 -5.26 17.58
N THR A 203 -14.38 -5.88 16.40
CA THR A 203 -15.50 -6.78 16.11
C THR A 203 -15.41 -8.06 16.95
N GLU A 204 -14.22 -8.66 17.07
CA GLU A 204 -13.96 -9.87 17.87
C GLU A 204 -14.30 -9.69 19.35
N VAL A 205 -14.05 -8.50 19.92
CA VAL A 205 -14.39 -8.17 21.31
C VAL A 205 -15.84 -7.67 21.48
N GLY A 206 -16.66 -7.74 20.43
CA GLY A 206 -18.07 -7.35 20.44
C GLY A 206 -18.31 -5.84 20.44
N GLY A 207 -17.33 -5.04 20.04
CA GLY A 207 -17.46 -3.59 19.87
C GLY A 207 -18.45 -3.22 18.77
N ALA A 208 -19.14 -2.10 18.94
CA ALA A 208 -20.15 -1.61 18.00
C ALA A 208 -19.56 -0.82 16.82
N GLY A 209 -18.32 -0.33 16.91
CA GLY A 209 -17.65 0.40 15.86
C GLY A 209 -16.35 1.03 16.32
N LEU A 210 -15.55 1.51 15.37
CA LEU A 210 -14.22 2.08 15.59
C LEU A 210 -14.15 3.51 15.06
N ILE A 211 -13.55 4.39 15.87
CA ILE A 211 -12.97 5.65 15.41
C ILE A 211 -11.46 5.50 15.55
N PHE A 212 -10.75 5.59 14.43
CA PHE A 212 -9.30 5.40 14.40
C PHE A 212 -8.60 6.70 14.01
N ALA A 213 -7.94 7.31 14.99
CA ALA A 213 -7.16 8.52 14.80
C ALA A 213 -5.76 8.19 14.29
N GLN A 214 -5.41 8.69 13.11
CA GLN A 214 -4.17 8.32 12.42
C GLN A 214 -3.58 9.49 11.63
N PHE A 215 -2.39 9.27 11.06
CA PHE A 215 -1.84 10.21 10.08
C PHE A 215 -2.79 10.30 8.87
N PRO A 216 -3.03 11.50 8.31
CA PRO A 216 -3.97 11.68 7.21
C PRO A 216 -3.37 11.12 5.90
N THR A 217 -3.58 9.83 5.63
CA THR A 217 -3.00 9.14 4.46
C THR A 217 -3.87 9.19 3.20
N LYS A 218 -5.11 9.68 3.32
CA LYS A 218 -6.18 9.82 2.30
C LYS A 218 -6.76 8.51 1.76
N ASP A 219 -6.05 7.39 1.83
CA ASP A 219 -6.64 6.07 1.63
C ASP A 219 -7.60 5.73 2.79
N VAL A 220 -8.64 4.97 2.45
CA VAL A 220 -9.67 4.56 3.39
C VAL A 220 -9.79 3.05 3.32
N ASP A 221 -9.33 2.37 4.36
CA ASP A 221 -9.58 0.94 4.53
C ASP A 221 -11.08 0.60 4.56
N THR A 222 -11.40 -0.50 3.89
CA THR A 222 -12.77 -1.00 3.80
C THR A 222 -13.18 -1.74 5.07
N SER A 223 -14.35 -1.40 5.62
CA SER A 223 -14.97 -2.11 6.74
C SER A 223 -16.38 -2.55 6.36
N TRP A 224 -16.67 -3.84 6.55
CA TRP A 224 -17.91 -4.46 6.11
C TRP A 224 -18.91 -4.72 7.25
N SER A 225 -18.43 -5.17 8.41
CA SER A 225 -19.29 -5.65 9.51
C SER A 225 -19.76 -4.54 10.47
N LYS A 226 -18.91 -3.53 10.71
CA LYS A 226 -19.17 -2.46 11.68
C LYS A 226 -18.67 -1.10 11.17
N PRO A 227 -19.27 0.02 11.61
CA PRO A 227 -18.76 1.34 11.31
C PRO A 227 -17.29 1.49 11.72
N CYS A 228 -16.45 1.93 10.78
CA CYS A 228 -15.06 2.28 11.03
C CYS A 228 -14.79 3.65 10.38
N VAL A 229 -14.52 4.66 11.21
CA VAL A 229 -14.27 6.03 10.75
C VAL A 229 -12.83 6.41 11.06
N GLN A 230 -12.07 6.70 10.01
CA GLN A 230 -10.69 7.18 10.09
C GLN A 230 -10.71 8.70 10.23
N VAL A 231 -10.00 9.22 11.22
CA VAL A 231 -9.91 10.65 11.53
C VAL A 231 -8.45 11.07 11.70
N ASP A 232 -8.17 12.36 11.57
CA ASP A 232 -6.85 12.88 11.94
C ASP A 232 -6.68 12.96 13.48
N PHE A 233 -5.44 13.19 13.92
CA PHE A 233 -5.15 13.30 15.36
C PHE A 233 -5.86 14.47 16.04
N ILE A 234 -6.14 15.57 15.33
CA ILE A 234 -6.81 16.75 15.90
C ILE A 234 -8.26 16.40 16.24
N THR A 235 -8.96 15.78 15.29
CA THR A 235 -10.32 15.29 15.45
C THR A 235 -10.39 14.21 16.51
N GLY A 236 -9.46 13.24 16.49
CA GLY A 236 -9.35 12.21 17.53
C GLY A 236 -9.18 12.80 18.93
N THR A 237 -8.31 13.79 19.08
CA THR A 237 -8.07 14.48 20.36
C THR A 237 -9.30 15.26 20.81
N THR A 238 -10.03 15.88 19.88
CA THR A 238 -11.30 16.59 20.17
C THR A 238 -12.34 15.63 20.75
N ILE A 239 -12.45 14.42 20.19
CA ILE A 239 -13.34 13.37 20.70
C ILE A 239 -12.88 12.90 22.09
N LEU A 240 -11.57 12.71 22.29
CA LEU A 240 -11.01 12.31 23.58
C LEU A 240 -11.33 13.35 24.67
N SER A 241 -11.12 14.65 24.39
CA SER A 241 -11.47 15.72 25.34
C SER A 241 -12.98 15.78 25.63
N TYR A 242 -13.84 15.49 24.64
CA TYR A 242 -15.28 15.35 24.86
C TYR A 242 -15.61 14.20 25.83
N MET A 243 -14.90 13.07 25.71
CA MET A 243 -15.08 11.90 26.57
C MET A 243 -14.67 12.18 28.02
N GLU A 244 -13.56 12.90 28.22
CA GLU A 244 -13.10 13.31 29.55
C GLU A 244 -14.05 14.31 30.22
N ALA A 245 -14.65 15.21 29.44
CA ALA A 245 -15.55 16.26 29.93
C ALA A 245 -16.99 15.76 30.21
N THR A 246 -17.38 14.58 29.71
CA THR A 246 -18.76 14.09 29.74
C THR A 246 -18.87 12.77 30.51
N ARG A 247 -19.71 12.69 31.54
CA ARG A 247 -19.85 11.48 32.37
C ARG A 247 -20.29 10.22 31.60
N ASN A 248 -21.13 10.38 30.57
CA ASN A 248 -21.64 9.30 29.73
C ASN A 248 -21.53 9.71 28.26
N PRO A 249 -20.32 9.67 27.68
CA PRO A 249 -20.13 10.13 26.31
C PRO A 249 -20.77 9.14 25.34
N VAL A 250 -21.49 9.69 24.37
CA VAL A 250 -22.17 8.91 23.33
C VAL A 250 -21.90 9.51 21.96
N ILE A 251 -21.85 8.65 20.96
CA ILE A 251 -21.69 9.06 19.56
C ILE A 251 -22.66 8.31 18.65
N LYS A 252 -22.93 8.89 17.49
CA LYS A 252 -23.68 8.27 16.41
C LYS A 252 -22.88 8.37 15.11
N PHE A 253 -22.65 7.22 14.48
CA PHE A 253 -22.07 7.15 13.14
C PHE A 253 -23.14 7.51 12.11
N SER A 254 -22.79 8.32 11.11
CA SER A 254 -23.71 8.66 10.02
C SER A 254 -23.43 7.84 8.77
N LYS A 255 -24.40 7.79 7.86
CA LYS A 255 -24.21 7.20 6.53
C LYS A 255 -23.09 7.91 5.77
N THR A 256 -22.09 7.14 5.38
CA THR A 256 -21.02 7.57 4.48
C THR A 256 -21.61 8.02 3.14
N LYS A 257 -21.12 9.13 2.61
CA LYS A 257 -21.46 9.62 1.28
C LYS A 257 -20.22 9.68 0.42
N THR A 258 -20.38 9.48 -0.89
CA THR A 258 -19.33 9.81 -1.85
C THR A 258 -19.48 11.27 -2.26
N VAL A 259 -18.38 12.01 -2.23
CA VAL A 259 -18.32 13.39 -2.68
C VAL A 259 -17.23 13.50 -3.74
N VAL A 260 -17.50 14.23 -4.81
CA VAL A 260 -16.58 14.46 -5.93
C VAL A 260 -16.39 15.96 -6.12
N GLY A 261 -15.18 16.40 -6.42
CA GLY A 261 -14.82 17.80 -6.72
C GLY A 261 -14.60 18.71 -5.52
N GLN A 262 -14.66 18.20 -4.28
CA GLN A 262 -14.39 18.99 -3.07
C GLN A 262 -12.96 18.84 -2.54
N GLN A 263 -12.29 17.74 -2.90
CA GLN A 263 -10.93 17.44 -2.44
C GLN A 263 -9.91 18.02 -3.42
N LEU A 264 -8.88 18.68 -2.88
CA LEU A 264 -7.73 19.10 -3.68
C LEU A 264 -7.03 17.85 -4.24
N SER A 265 -6.93 17.78 -5.56
CA SER A 265 -6.43 16.64 -6.30
C SER A 265 -5.74 17.13 -7.59
N PRO A 266 -4.68 16.46 -8.07
CA PRO A 266 -4.06 15.27 -7.49
C PRO A 266 -3.09 15.60 -6.34
N GLU A 267 -3.21 14.84 -5.26
CA GLU A 267 -2.21 14.78 -4.18
C GLU A 267 -1.40 13.49 -4.30
N VAL A 268 -0.12 13.60 -3.99
CA VAL A 268 0.86 12.54 -4.07
C VAL A 268 0.64 11.59 -2.87
N ALA A 269 0.22 10.33 -3.10
CA ALA A 269 -0.34 9.45 -2.06
C ALA A 269 0.63 9.20 -0.89
N PHE A 270 0.15 8.98 0.34
CA PHE A 270 1.09 8.84 1.45
C PHE A 270 2.00 7.60 1.33
N PHE A 271 1.45 6.47 0.88
CA PHE A 271 2.10 5.16 0.90
C PHE A 271 3.05 4.89 -0.27
N PHE A 272 3.03 5.64 -1.39
CA PHE A 272 3.83 5.26 -2.55
C PHE A 272 5.33 5.49 -2.31
N SER A 273 6.14 4.53 -2.73
CA SER A 273 7.58 4.55 -2.57
C SER A 273 8.25 5.75 -3.26
N ARG A 274 9.23 6.36 -2.57
CA ARG A 274 9.91 7.59 -2.99
C ARG A 274 11.27 7.30 -3.63
N GLY A 275 11.66 8.14 -4.58
CA GLY A 275 13.03 8.19 -5.09
C GLY A 275 14.03 8.80 -4.09
N PRO A 276 15.30 8.96 -4.50
CA PRO A 276 15.88 8.44 -5.75
C PRO A 276 16.02 6.90 -5.71
N SER A 277 16.27 6.26 -6.85
CA SER A 277 16.58 4.82 -6.86
C SER A 277 17.82 4.52 -6.01
N SER A 278 17.77 3.52 -5.14
CA SER A 278 18.96 3.05 -4.39
C SER A 278 19.99 2.36 -5.28
N LEU A 279 19.57 1.85 -6.44
CA LEU A 279 20.44 1.20 -7.41
C LEU A 279 20.99 2.14 -8.45
N SER A 280 20.33 3.24 -8.80
CA SER A 280 20.86 4.24 -9.75
C SER A 280 20.24 5.60 -9.46
N PRO A 281 20.78 6.34 -8.48
CA PRO A 281 20.27 7.65 -8.11
C PRO A 281 20.25 8.66 -9.25
N SER A 282 21.13 8.47 -10.25
CA SER A 282 21.22 9.26 -11.49
C SER A 282 20.01 9.09 -12.43
N VAL A 283 19.24 8.00 -12.29
CA VAL A 283 18.02 7.74 -13.05
C VAL A 283 16.85 8.08 -12.15
N LEU A 284 16.19 9.21 -12.44
CA LEU A 284 15.05 9.68 -11.65
C LEU A 284 13.90 8.67 -11.71
N LYS A 285 13.40 8.30 -10.54
CA LYS A 285 12.26 7.40 -10.33
C LYS A 285 11.43 7.91 -9.16
N PRO A 286 10.09 7.71 -9.15
CA PRO A 286 9.22 7.19 -10.22
C PRO A 286 9.19 8.10 -11.46
N ASP A 287 8.69 7.60 -12.60
CA ASP A 287 8.64 8.38 -13.85
C ASP A 287 7.36 9.22 -13.98
N ILE A 288 6.22 8.69 -13.52
CA ILE A 288 4.90 9.33 -13.61
C ILE A 288 4.02 8.93 -12.43
N ALA A 289 3.00 9.74 -12.11
CA ALA A 289 1.97 9.39 -11.13
C ALA A 289 0.60 9.25 -11.80
N ALA A 290 -0.16 8.23 -11.44
CA ALA A 290 -1.52 7.96 -11.91
C ALA A 290 -2.48 7.71 -10.74
N PRO A 291 -3.81 7.81 -10.95
CA PRO A 291 -4.80 7.49 -9.91
C PRO A 291 -4.54 6.13 -9.27
N GLY A 292 -4.43 6.10 -7.95
CA GLY A 292 -4.14 4.86 -7.20
C GLY A 292 -4.63 4.87 -5.76
N VAL A 293 -5.46 5.84 -5.38
CA VAL A 293 -6.02 5.96 -4.04
C VAL A 293 -7.53 5.84 -4.13
N ASN A 294 -8.08 4.90 -3.36
CA ASN A 294 -9.49 4.57 -3.26
C ASN A 294 -10.14 4.38 -4.64
N ILE A 295 -9.57 3.51 -5.48
CA ILE A 295 -10.06 3.22 -6.82
C ILE A 295 -11.05 2.06 -6.76
N LEU A 296 -12.19 2.21 -7.43
CA LEU A 296 -13.19 1.16 -7.55
C LEU A 296 -12.81 0.25 -8.71
N ALA A 297 -12.68 -1.05 -8.47
CA ALA A 297 -12.35 -2.04 -9.50
C ALA A 297 -13.15 -3.33 -9.29
N ALA A 298 -13.16 -4.19 -10.31
CA ALA A 298 -13.76 -5.52 -10.21
C ALA A 298 -13.05 -6.35 -9.14
N TRP A 299 -13.82 -7.15 -8.41
CA TRP A 299 -13.33 -7.99 -7.32
C TRP A 299 -13.95 -9.38 -7.41
N SER A 300 -13.17 -10.40 -7.06
CA SER A 300 -13.64 -11.78 -7.08
C SER A 300 -14.69 -12.00 -5.98
N PRO A 301 -15.90 -12.51 -6.33
CA PRO A 301 -16.91 -12.90 -5.35
C PRO A 301 -16.40 -13.94 -4.35
N ALA A 302 -15.49 -14.82 -4.77
CA ALA A 302 -14.88 -15.82 -3.89
C ALA A 302 -13.95 -15.18 -2.84
N SER A 303 -13.27 -14.09 -3.21
CA SER A 303 -12.41 -13.34 -2.29
C SER A 303 -13.22 -12.52 -1.28
N SER A 304 -14.33 -11.90 -1.71
CA SER A 304 -15.22 -11.17 -0.79
C SER A 304 -15.90 -12.11 0.20
N ALA A 305 -16.37 -13.29 -0.25
CA ALA A 305 -16.98 -14.29 0.62
C ALA A 305 -16.07 -14.73 1.78
N ARG A 306 -14.75 -14.82 1.56
CA ARG A 306 -13.78 -15.16 2.64
C ARG A 306 -13.69 -14.07 3.72
N LEU A 307 -13.72 -12.79 3.30
CA LEU A 307 -13.69 -11.67 4.26
C LEU A 307 -14.99 -11.59 5.07
N VAL A 308 -16.10 -12.03 4.49
CA VAL A 308 -17.39 -12.14 5.17
C VAL A 308 -17.40 -13.33 6.14
N SER A 309 -16.90 -14.50 5.74
CA SER A 309 -16.88 -15.68 6.61
C SER A 309 -16.00 -15.50 7.85
N ASP A 310 -14.91 -14.74 7.74
CA ASP A 310 -14.03 -14.45 8.89
C ASP A 310 -14.66 -13.45 9.89
N ALA A 311 -15.69 -12.70 9.47
CA ALA A 311 -16.44 -11.78 10.32
C ALA A 311 -17.73 -12.41 10.89
N ALA A 312 -18.25 -13.46 10.25
CA ALA A 312 -19.52 -14.09 10.58
C ALA A 312 -19.36 -15.15 11.69
N ASN A 313 -19.11 -14.70 12.91
CA ASN A 313 -19.64 -15.41 14.08
C ASN A 313 -21.08 -14.89 14.31
N GLU A 314 -22.03 -15.68 13.81
CA GLU A 314 -23.45 -15.70 14.16
C GLU A 314 -24.26 -14.43 13.77
N ASP A 315 -25.22 -14.61 12.84
CA ASP A 315 -26.32 -13.69 12.46
C ASP A 315 -26.15 -12.63 11.34
N GLU A 316 -25.11 -12.66 10.51
CA GLU A 316 -25.01 -11.74 9.35
C GLU A 316 -25.24 -12.47 7.99
N SER A 317 -26.47 -12.93 7.76
CA SER A 317 -26.91 -13.61 6.54
C SER A 317 -27.09 -12.71 5.30
N ASP A 318 -26.71 -11.42 5.36
CA ASP A 318 -27.00 -10.41 4.34
C ASP A 318 -25.77 -9.92 3.55
N LEU A 319 -24.56 -10.43 3.84
CA LEU A 319 -23.34 -10.03 3.12
C LEU A 319 -23.19 -10.82 1.82
N HIS A 320 -23.82 -10.30 0.76
CA HIS A 320 -23.66 -10.85 -0.58
C HIS A 320 -22.20 -10.72 -1.07
N PRO A 321 -21.68 -11.73 -1.80
CA PRO A 321 -20.39 -11.61 -2.47
C PRO A 321 -20.36 -10.35 -3.33
N LEU A 322 -19.37 -9.50 -3.07
CA LEU A 322 -19.18 -8.25 -3.80
C LEU A 322 -18.42 -8.52 -5.09
N ASN A 323 -18.95 -7.95 -6.18
CA ASN A 323 -18.32 -7.95 -7.51
C ASN A 323 -17.31 -6.81 -7.69
N PHE A 324 -17.27 -5.85 -6.76
CA PHE A 324 -16.40 -4.68 -6.82
C PHE A 324 -15.83 -4.38 -5.44
N ASN A 325 -14.61 -3.84 -5.40
CA ASN A 325 -13.95 -3.37 -4.19
C ASN A 325 -13.29 -2.00 -4.44
N ILE A 326 -13.10 -1.24 -3.37
CA ILE A 326 -12.32 -0.01 -3.37
C ILE A 326 -10.98 -0.32 -2.73
N GLU A 327 -9.88 -0.10 -3.46
CA GLU A 327 -8.52 -0.33 -2.96
C GLU A 327 -7.59 0.84 -3.27
N SER A 328 -6.46 0.86 -2.57
CA SER A 328 -5.38 1.82 -2.76
C SER A 328 -4.05 1.10 -2.96
N GLY A 329 -3.22 1.59 -3.86
CA GLY A 329 -1.91 1.02 -4.14
C GLY A 329 -1.34 1.42 -5.49
N THR A 330 -0.01 1.37 -5.61
CA THR A 330 0.68 1.56 -6.90
C THR A 330 0.40 0.45 -7.91
N SER A 331 -0.06 -0.72 -7.46
CA SER A 331 -0.53 -1.82 -8.31
C SER A 331 -1.78 -1.47 -9.13
N ILE A 332 -2.56 -0.50 -8.66
CA ILE A 332 -3.78 -0.06 -9.34
C ILE A 332 -3.46 0.93 -10.47
N CYS A 333 -2.30 1.59 -10.38
CA CYS A 333 -1.93 2.68 -11.27
C CYS A 333 -1.53 2.25 -12.69
N HIS A 334 -1.20 0.97 -12.89
CA HIS A 334 -0.73 0.45 -14.18
C HIS A 334 -1.71 -0.51 -14.84
N ALA A 335 -2.91 -0.71 -14.25
CA ALA A 335 -3.96 -1.49 -14.86
C ALA A 335 -4.70 -0.65 -15.93
N PRO A 336 -4.97 -1.18 -17.12
CA PRO A 336 -5.95 -0.57 -18.01
C PRO A 336 -7.31 -0.65 -17.32
N THR A 337 -7.92 0.51 -17.05
CA THR A 337 -9.30 0.66 -16.57
C THR A 337 -10.29 0.13 -17.58
#